data_AF-A0A7J2VCF0-F1
#
_entry.id   AF-A0A7J2VCF0-F1
#
_cell.length_a   1.000
_cell.length_b   1.000
_cell.length_c   1.000
_cell.angle_alpha   90.00
_cell.angle_beta   90.00
_cell.angle_gamma   90.00
#
_symmetry.space_group_name_H-M   'P 1'
#
loop_
_entity.id
_entity.type
_entity.pdbx_description
1 polymer ?
#
loop_
_entity_poly.entity_id
_entity_poly.type
_entity_poly.pdbx_seq_one_letter_code
_entity_poly.pdbx_strand_id
1 'polypeptide(L)'
;MLVGVLPSKVTTLAIQIGSLIAISLVSAIAPGYMPIFFIIYIVVIMLIMTRMTMAGFKKPTGVKGAPLFKEDNARVAMSSDAALLQEVKEQFKMLMLLMFTPFLIIFIIPPLYSHYIAPYIEGFARQLSSNEIVVRFISTLVFYALIMLSVQIPRLAMMSRAKQRKQMLTPQVFALYKDGLLMDGRLLKLEKDMCYKVNSKRRFIQILSPRLPYDIRLYTLETSKLADRLREVGLYECRA
;
A
#
# COMPACT_ATOMS: atom_id res chain seq x y z
N MET A 1 11.44 -14.87 4.58
CA MET A 1 10.01 -15.18 4.45
C MET A 1 9.21 -13.92 4.75
N LEU A 2 8.94 -13.13 3.71
CA LEU A 2 7.82 -12.19 3.70
C LEU A 2 6.60 -12.98 3.22
N VAL A 3 6.01 -13.76 4.11
CA VAL A 3 4.60 -14.13 3.98
C VAL A 3 3.88 -13.30 5.04
N GLY A 4 3.94 -11.99 4.87
CA GLY A 4 2.81 -11.19 5.32
C GLY A 4 1.69 -11.66 4.42
N VAL A 5 0.76 -12.44 4.96
CA VAL A 5 -0.47 -12.79 4.28
C VAL A 5 -1.15 -11.45 4.03
N LEU A 6 -0.88 -10.84 2.87
CA LEU A 6 -1.78 -9.86 2.30
C LEU A 6 -3.14 -10.56 2.37
N PRO A 7 -4.11 -10.03 3.13
CA PRO A 7 -5.40 -10.68 3.24
C PRO A 7 -5.87 -10.95 1.80
N SER A 8 -6.30 -12.19 1.56
CA SER A 8 -6.83 -12.55 0.25
C SER A 8 -7.83 -11.48 -0.19
N LYS A 9 -7.91 -11.19 -1.49
CA LYS A 9 -8.87 -10.20 -2.02
C LYS A 9 -10.28 -10.47 -1.49
N VAL A 10 -10.62 -11.76 -1.32
CA VAL A 10 -11.87 -12.24 -0.72
C VAL A 10 -11.99 -11.85 0.75
N THR A 11 -10.96 -12.08 1.57
CA THR A 11 -10.94 -11.71 2.99
C THR A 11 -11.07 -10.20 3.18
N THR A 12 -10.37 -9.42 2.35
CA THR A 12 -10.44 -7.95 2.40
C THR A 12 -11.84 -7.45 2.06
N LEU A 13 -12.47 -8.04 1.04
CA LEU A 13 -13.82 -7.69 0.60
C LEU A 13 -14.87 -8.12 1.63
N ALA A 14 -14.71 -9.29 2.26
CA ALA A 14 -15.57 -9.75 3.34
C ALA A 14 -15.50 -8.82 4.56
N ILE A 15 -14.31 -8.37 4.96
CA ILE A 15 -14.16 -7.37 6.04
C ILE A 15 -14.87 -6.08 5.67
N GLN A 16 -14.71 -5.59 4.43
CA GLN A 16 -15.36 -4.36 3.98
C GLN A 16 -16.89 -4.44 3.99
N ILE A 17 -17.47 -5.54 3.49
CA ILE A 17 -18.92 -5.76 3.48
C ILE A 17 -19.44 -5.95 4.90
N GLY A 18 -18.76 -6.76 5.71
CA GLY A 18 -19.15 -7.00 7.11
C GLY A 18 -19.13 -5.71 7.93
N SER A 19 -18.09 -4.90 7.78
CA SER A 19 -18.02 -3.58 8.43
C SER A 19 -19.13 -2.64 7.98
N LEU A 20 -19.46 -2.63 6.68
CA LEU A 20 -20.53 -1.79 6.16
C LEU A 20 -21.88 -2.17 6.76
N ILE A 21 -22.21 -3.47 6.80
CA ILE A 21 -23.45 -3.97 7.41
C ILE A 21 -23.50 -3.62 8.90
N ALA A 22 -22.40 -3.84 9.62
CA ALA A 22 -22.32 -3.57 11.05
C ALA A 22 -22.51 -2.08 11.37
N ILE A 23 -21.83 -1.18 10.63
CA ILE A 23 -21.97 0.27 10.81
C ILE A 23 -23.39 0.73 10.49
N SER A 24 -23.98 0.24 9.41
CA SER A 24 -25.37 0.58 9.03
C SER A 24 -26.37 0.12 10.08
N LEU A 25 -26.17 -1.07 10.68
CA LEU A 25 -27.03 -1.61 11.72
C LEU A 25 -26.95 -0.78 13.02
N VAL A 26 -25.73 -0.45 13.46
CA VAL A 26 -25.52 0.38 14.66
C VAL A 26 -26.10 1.78 14.48
N SER A 27 -25.93 2.36 13.29
CA SER A 27 -26.50 3.66 12.95
C SER A 27 -28.03 3.66 12.94
N ALA A 28 -28.65 2.54 12.55
CA ALA A 28 -30.10 2.42 12.51
C ALA A 28 -30.72 2.27 13.91
N ILE A 29 -30.07 1.50 14.79
CA ILE A 29 -30.58 1.17 16.13
C ILE A 29 -30.26 2.30 17.13
N ALA A 30 -29.06 2.88 17.05
CA ALA A 30 -28.51 3.74 18.08
C ALA A 30 -27.74 4.95 17.48
N PRO A 31 -28.41 5.85 16.74
CA PRO A 31 -27.76 6.95 16.02
C PRO A 31 -26.99 7.91 16.94
N GLY A 32 -27.42 8.10 18.19
CA GLY A 32 -26.72 8.95 19.16
C GLY A 32 -25.35 8.42 19.62
N TYR A 33 -25.11 7.11 19.51
CA TYR A 33 -23.84 6.48 19.90
C TYR A 33 -22.88 6.27 18.72
N MET A 34 -23.27 6.70 17.51
CA MET A 34 -22.44 6.57 16.30
C MET A 34 -21.01 7.10 16.47
N PRO A 35 -20.77 8.30 17.03
CA PRO A 35 -19.42 8.81 17.20
C PRO A 35 -18.54 7.89 18.07
N ILE A 36 -19.11 7.37 19.17
CA ILE A 36 -18.41 6.48 20.11
C ILE A 36 -18.11 5.14 19.44
N PHE A 37 -19.08 4.56 18.74
CA PHE A 37 -18.88 3.32 17.98
C PHE A 37 -17.78 3.49 16.93
N PHE A 38 -17.76 4.62 16.21
CA PHE A 38 -16.75 4.92 15.21
C PHE A 38 -15.34 5.03 15.82
N ILE A 39 -15.21 5.67 16.99
CA ILE A 39 -13.94 5.75 17.73
C ILE A 39 -13.45 4.36 18.11
N ILE A 40 -14.32 3.54 18.72
CA ILE A 40 -13.97 2.17 19.14
C ILE A 40 -13.56 1.34 17.92
N TYR A 41 -14.32 1.42 16.82
CA TYR A 41 -14.03 0.72 15.58
C TYR A 41 -12.67 1.12 14.99
N ILE A 42 -12.34 2.42 14.95
CA ILE A 42 -11.03 2.91 14.50
C ILE A 42 -9.91 2.37 15.39
N VAL A 43 -10.06 2.42 16.71
CA VAL A 43 -9.05 1.93 17.66
C VAL A 43 -8.79 0.44 17.47
N VAL A 44 -9.85 -0.37 17.35
CA VAL A 44 -9.75 -1.82 17.14
C VAL A 44 -9.06 -2.14 15.82
N ILE A 45 -9.48 -1.49 14.73
CA ILE A 45 -8.83 -1.70 13.42
C ILE A 45 -7.38 -1.24 13.45
N MET A 46 -7.08 -0.11 14.08
CA MET A 46 -5.71 0.38 14.18
C MET A 46 -4.84 -0.59 14.96
N LEU A 47 -5.32 -1.14 16.08
CA LEU A 47 -4.63 -2.17 16.85
C LEU A 47 -4.36 -3.43 16.02
N ILE A 48 -5.36 -3.93 15.29
CA ILE A 48 -5.22 -5.10 14.41
C ILE A 48 -4.18 -4.81 13.33
N MET A 49 -4.31 -3.68 12.61
CA MET A 49 -3.39 -3.29 11.54
C MET A 49 -1.98 -3.10 12.05
N THR A 50 -1.79 -2.45 13.20
CA THR A 50 -0.49 -2.24 13.83
C THR A 50 0.15 -3.58 14.23
N ARG A 51 -0.62 -4.51 14.82
CA ARG A 51 -0.13 -5.87 15.15
C ARG A 51 0.26 -6.65 13.90
N MET A 52 -0.56 -6.60 12.84
CA MET A 52 -0.28 -7.25 11.56
C MET A 52 0.97 -6.65 10.88
N THR A 53 1.13 -5.33 10.94
CA THR A 53 2.29 -4.64 10.35
C THR A 53 3.56 -4.95 11.15
N MET A 54 3.49 -4.91 12.49
CA MET A 54 4.61 -5.23 13.38
C MET A 54 5.06 -6.70 13.30
N ALA A 55 4.17 -7.65 13.04
CA ALA A 55 4.54 -9.05 12.84
C ALA A 55 5.49 -9.26 11.63
N GLY A 56 5.47 -8.34 10.66
CA GLY A 56 6.40 -8.32 9.52
C GLY A 56 7.76 -7.65 9.82
N PHE A 57 7.87 -6.88 10.90
CA PHE A 57 9.08 -6.13 11.29
C PHE A 57 10.00 -6.93 12.24
N LYS A 58 10.29 -8.19 11.91
CA LYS A 58 11.37 -8.90 12.62
C LYS A 58 12.70 -8.19 12.33
N LYS A 59 13.40 -7.72 13.38
CA LYS A 59 14.78 -7.23 13.27
C LYS A 59 15.61 -8.26 12.49
N PRO A 60 16.44 -7.83 11.53
CA PRO A 60 17.29 -8.76 10.76
C PRO A 60 18.32 -9.38 11.69
N THR A 61 17.97 -10.51 12.30
CA THR A 61 18.77 -11.25 13.29
C THR A 61 19.72 -12.25 12.63
N GLY A 62 19.95 -12.12 11.32
CA GLY A 62 20.58 -13.17 10.52
C GLY A 62 21.90 -12.82 9.85
N VAL A 63 22.40 -11.58 9.97
CA VAL A 63 23.60 -11.19 9.24
C VAL A 63 24.85 -11.50 10.07
N LYS A 64 25.59 -12.55 9.70
CA LYS A 64 26.88 -12.89 10.30
C LYS A 64 28.01 -12.60 9.30
N GLY A 65 29.06 -11.92 9.76
CA GLY A 65 30.26 -11.62 8.97
C GLY A 65 30.33 -10.19 8.44
N ALA A 66 31.48 -9.84 7.85
CA ALA A 66 31.71 -8.53 7.24
C ALA A 66 30.93 -8.38 5.93
N PRO A 67 30.43 -7.16 5.61
CA PRO A 67 29.74 -6.91 4.35
C PRO A 67 30.68 -7.06 3.15
N LEU A 68 30.21 -7.72 2.09
CA LEU A 68 30.92 -7.84 0.81
C LEU A 68 30.99 -6.49 0.08
N PHE A 69 29.96 -5.67 0.28
CA PHE A 69 29.89 -4.29 -0.19
C PHE A 69 29.04 -3.49 0.78
N LYS A 70 29.41 -2.23 1.03
CA LYS A 70 28.67 -1.34 1.91
C LYS A 70 28.61 0.05 1.29
N GLU A 71 27.41 0.59 1.21
CA GLU A 71 27.13 1.96 0.78
C GLU A 71 26.40 2.68 1.91
N ASP A 72 27.13 3.59 2.55
CA ASP A 72 26.64 4.39 3.67
C ASP A 72 25.90 5.65 3.21
N ASN A 73 26.11 6.08 1.96
CA ASN A 73 25.52 7.31 1.47
C ASN A 73 25.11 7.23 -0.01
N ALA A 74 24.09 6.43 -0.29
CA ALA A 74 23.53 6.32 -1.63
C ALA A 74 22.93 7.65 -2.15
N ARG A 75 22.65 8.62 -1.27
CA ARG A 75 22.04 9.91 -1.63
C ARG A 75 22.91 10.72 -2.60
N VAL A 76 24.24 10.61 -2.50
CA VAL A 76 25.16 11.34 -3.40
C VAL A 76 25.03 10.85 -4.85
N ALA A 77 24.91 9.53 -5.03
CA ALA A 77 24.64 8.96 -6.35
C ALA A 77 23.21 9.29 -6.81
N MET A 78 22.22 9.24 -5.91
CA MET A 78 20.82 9.59 -6.21
C MET A 78 20.65 11.04 -6.67
N SER A 79 21.34 12.00 -6.05
CA SER A 79 21.19 13.43 -6.40
C SER A 79 21.67 13.77 -7.81
N SER A 80 22.52 12.92 -8.39
CA SER A 80 22.98 13.07 -9.78
C SER A 80 21.97 12.58 -10.82
N ASP A 81 20.92 11.88 -10.40
CA ASP A 81 19.90 11.32 -11.28
C ASP A 81 18.69 12.27 -11.43
N ALA A 82 18.74 13.18 -12.40
CA ALA A 82 17.65 14.13 -12.65
C ALA A 82 16.31 13.45 -12.98
N ALA A 83 16.33 12.25 -13.56
CA ALA A 83 15.13 11.48 -13.89
C ALA A 83 14.50 10.81 -12.66
N LEU A 84 15.28 10.57 -11.59
CA LEU A 84 14.75 10.04 -10.34
C LEU A 84 13.72 10.99 -9.71
N LEU A 85 13.98 12.31 -9.75
CA LEU A 85 13.07 13.30 -9.18
C LEU A 85 11.70 13.25 -9.87
N GLN A 86 11.68 13.06 -11.20
CA GLN A 86 10.44 12.96 -11.97
C GLN A 86 9.70 11.65 -11.66
N GLU A 87 10.40 10.52 -11.62
CA GLU A 87 9.84 9.20 -11.25
C GLU A 87 9.21 9.23 -9.84
N VAL A 88 9.91 9.83 -8.86
CA VAL A 88 9.43 9.98 -7.48
C VAL A 88 8.26 10.97 -7.39
N LYS A 89 8.31 12.09 -8.13
CA LYS A 89 7.24 13.09 -8.16
C LYS A 89 5.94 12.50 -8.71
N GLU A 90 6.01 11.66 -9.73
CA GLU A 90 4.84 10.95 -10.28
C GLU A 90 4.24 9.99 -9.25
N GLN A 91 5.08 9.21 -8.54
CA GLN A 91 4.63 8.34 -7.45
C GLN A 91 3.99 9.13 -6.31
N PHE A 92 4.59 10.25 -5.91
CA PHE A 92 4.08 11.12 -4.86
C PHE A 92 2.76 11.78 -5.26
N LYS A 93 2.62 12.26 -6.51
CA LYS A 93 1.37 12.81 -7.02
C LYS A 93 0.24 11.77 -7.00
N MET A 94 0.53 10.53 -7.36
CA MET A 94 -0.45 9.44 -7.26
C MET A 94 -0.82 9.13 -5.82
N LEU A 95 0.16 9.09 -4.90
CA LEU A 95 -0.09 8.87 -3.47
C LEU A 95 -0.96 9.98 -2.88
N MET A 96 -0.62 11.24 -3.18
CA MET A 96 -1.40 12.41 -2.75
C MET A 96 -2.83 12.32 -3.28
N LEU A 97 -3.02 12.05 -4.56
CA LEU A 97 -4.38 11.94 -5.12
C LEU A 97 -5.17 10.82 -4.43
N LEU A 98 -4.55 9.68 -4.17
CA LEU A 98 -5.17 8.57 -3.43
C LEU A 98 -5.60 8.95 -2.00
N MET A 99 -4.85 9.83 -1.33
CA MET A 99 -5.15 10.29 0.04
C MET A 99 -6.20 11.42 0.04
N PHE A 100 -6.17 12.32 -0.94
CA PHE A 100 -7.09 13.46 -1.02
C PHE A 100 -8.46 13.09 -1.59
N THR A 101 -8.55 12.09 -2.48
CA THR A 101 -9.83 11.66 -3.06
C THR A 101 -10.87 11.26 -2.01
N PRO A 102 -10.56 10.42 -0.99
CA PRO A 102 -11.50 10.11 0.09
C PRO A 102 -11.96 11.34 0.87
N PHE A 103 -11.06 12.31 1.10
CA PHE A 103 -11.39 13.54 1.80
C PHE A 103 -12.42 14.36 1.01
N LEU A 104 -12.19 14.59 -0.28
CA LEU A 104 -13.14 15.31 -1.15
C LEU A 104 -14.51 14.62 -1.20
N ILE A 105 -14.52 13.28 -1.27
CA ILE A 105 -15.75 12.48 -1.29
C ILE A 105 -16.58 12.69 -0.02
N ILE A 106 -15.94 12.80 1.14
CA ILE A 106 -16.64 13.05 2.42
C ILE A 106 -17.34 14.41 2.45
N PHE A 107 -16.85 15.42 1.73
CA PHE A 107 -17.54 16.73 1.68
C PHE A 107 -18.60 16.81 0.58
N ILE A 108 -18.44 16.05 -0.50
CA ILE A 108 -19.32 16.13 -1.67
C ILE A 108 -20.50 15.16 -1.57
N ILE A 109 -20.27 13.91 -1.14
CA ILE A 109 -21.28 12.86 -1.16
C ILE A 109 -22.40 13.07 -0.13
N PRO A 110 -22.14 13.43 1.15
CA PRO A 110 -23.20 13.62 2.12
C PRO A 110 -24.29 14.63 1.73
N PRO A 111 -23.97 15.88 1.29
CA PRO A 111 -25.02 16.82 0.90
C PRO A 111 -25.77 16.37 -0.37
N LEU A 112 -25.07 15.77 -1.33
CA LEU A 112 -25.71 15.19 -2.53
C LEU A 112 -26.66 14.04 -2.16
N TYR A 113 -26.23 13.17 -1.26
CA TYR A 113 -27.02 12.04 -0.80
C TYR A 113 -28.27 12.52 -0.07
N SER A 114 -28.13 13.42 0.91
CA SER A 114 -29.26 13.91 1.69
C SER A 114 -30.31 14.62 0.84
N HIS A 115 -29.88 15.37 -0.19
CA HIS A 115 -30.80 16.19 -0.98
C HIS A 115 -31.42 15.42 -2.16
N TYR A 116 -30.65 14.57 -2.85
CA TYR A 116 -31.10 13.95 -4.10
C TYR A 116 -31.35 12.45 -4.04
N ILE A 117 -30.79 11.72 -3.07
CA ILE A 117 -30.83 10.24 -3.07
C ILE A 117 -31.68 9.72 -1.91
N ALA A 118 -31.46 10.25 -0.70
CA ALA A 118 -32.14 9.82 0.52
C ALA A 118 -33.68 9.84 0.40
N PRO A 119 -34.33 10.87 -0.19
CA PRO A 119 -35.80 10.90 -0.29
C PRO A 119 -36.39 9.74 -1.09
N TYR A 120 -35.72 9.31 -2.17
CA TYR A 120 -36.17 8.19 -3.00
C TYR A 120 -35.94 6.85 -2.31
N ILE A 121 -34.79 6.69 -1.66
CA ILE A 121 -34.46 5.45 -0.92
C ILE A 121 -35.36 5.27 0.29
N GLU A 122 -35.60 6.34 1.06
CA GLU A 122 -36.51 6.29 2.21
C GLU A 122 -37.96 6.08 1.76
N GLY A 123 -38.38 6.71 0.65
CA GLY A 123 -39.69 6.47 0.05
C GLY A 123 -39.89 5.01 -0.34
N PHE A 124 -38.92 4.40 -1.02
CA PHE A 124 -38.94 2.98 -1.36
C PHE A 124 -38.91 2.08 -0.13
N ALA A 125 -38.05 2.38 0.85
CA ALA A 125 -37.93 1.58 2.07
C ALA A 125 -39.22 1.60 2.91
N ARG A 126 -39.92 2.74 2.96
CA ARG A 126 -41.23 2.87 3.63
C ARG A 126 -42.34 2.07 2.94
N GLN A 127 -42.26 1.88 1.63
CA GLN A 127 -43.17 0.98 0.89
C GLN A 127 -42.92 -0.49 1.24
N LEU A 128 -41.67 -0.85 1.52
CA LEU A 128 -41.28 -2.22 1.85
C LEU A 128 -41.53 -2.59 3.31
N SER A 129 -41.39 -1.64 4.23
CA SER A 129 -41.58 -1.85 5.66
C SER A 129 -42.00 -0.58 6.38
N SER A 130 -43.02 -0.68 7.24
CA SER A 130 -43.48 0.43 8.10
C SER A 130 -42.58 0.67 9.31
N ASN A 131 -41.57 -0.18 9.56
CA ASN A 131 -40.68 -0.04 10.70
C ASN A 131 -39.59 1.00 10.42
N GLU A 132 -39.56 2.09 11.19
CA GLU A 132 -38.58 3.17 11.04
C GLU A 132 -37.11 2.71 11.14
N ILE A 133 -36.83 1.67 11.94
CA ILE A 133 -35.48 1.13 12.08
C ILE A 133 -35.02 0.51 10.76
N VAL A 134 -35.92 -0.21 10.06
CA VAL A 134 -35.63 -0.84 8.76
C VAL A 134 -35.40 0.23 7.70
N VAL A 135 -36.21 1.29 7.70
CA VAL A 135 -36.05 2.44 6.78
C VAL A 135 -34.70 3.12 6.98
N ARG A 136 -34.33 3.42 8.24
CA ARG A 136 -33.03 4.02 8.58
C ARG A 136 -31.86 3.10 8.23
N PHE A 137 -32.01 1.79 8.46
CA PHE A 137 -31.00 0.81 8.09
C PHE A 137 -30.75 0.80 6.58
N ILE A 138 -31.80 0.71 5.76
CA ILE A 138 -31.67 0.68 4.30
C ILE A 138 -31.06 1.99 3.78
N SER A 139 -31.56 3.15 4.25
CA SER A 139 -31.02 4.46 3.89
C SER A 139 -29.52 4.53 4.23
N THR A 140 -29.15 4.17 5.46
CA THR A 140 -27.75 4.22 5.90
C THR A 140 -26.86 3.20 5.18
N LEU A 141 -27.38 2.03 4.83
CA LEU A 141 -26.68 1.02 4.04
C LEU A 141 -26.33 1.56 2.65
N VAL A 142 -27.29 2.17 1.96
CA VAL A 142 -27.08 2.75 0.64
C VAL A 142 -26.10 3.92 0.72
N PHE A 143 -26.18 4.76 1.75
CA PHE A 143 -25.24 5.84 1.99
C PHE A 143 -23.79 5.36 2.09
N TYR A 144 -23.52 4.39 2.97
CA TYR A 144 -22.15 3.86 3.12
C TYR A 144 -21.68 3.07 1.90
N ALA A 145 -22.59 2.40 1.18
CA ALA A 145 -22.27 1.72 -0.07
C ALA A 145 -21.83 2.72 -1.15
N LEU A 146 -22.52 3.86 -1.25
CA LEU A 146 -22.14 4.95 -2.14
C LEU A 146 -20.76 5.50 -1.80
N ILE A 147 -20.49 5.82 -0.53
CA ILE A 147 -19.16 6.29 -0.09
C ILE A 147 -18.07 5.28 -0.45
N MET A 148 -18.30 4.00 -0.15
CA MET A 148 -17.34 2.93 -0.45
C MET A 148 -17.07 2.82 -1.97
N LEU A 149 -18.12 2.86 -2.80
CA LEU A 149 -17.98 2.84 -4.25
C LEU A 149 -17.21 4.06 -4.76
N SER A 150 -17.56 5.26 -4.28
CA SER A 150 -16.90 6.50 -4.67
C SER A 150 -15.41 6.50 -4.34
N VAL A 151 -15.00 5.87 -3.23
CA VAL A 151 -13.57 5.75 -2.86
C VAL A 151 -12.87 4.63 -3.64
N GLN A 152 -13.55 3.51 -3.84
CA GLN A 152 -12.95 2.31 -4.42
C GLN A 152 -12.77 2.42 -5.94
N ILE A 153 -13.66 3.11 -6.66
CA ILE A 153 -13.57 3.28 -8.12
C ILE A 153 -12.29 4.03 -8.53
N PRO A 154 -12.00 5.24 -8.01
CA PRO A 154 -10.75 5.95 -8.31
C PRO A 154 -9.53 5.14 -7.90
N ARG A 155 -9.57 4.49 -6.73
CA ARG A 155 -8.48 3.63 -6.25
C ARG A 155 -8.17 2.50 -7.24
N LEU A 156 -9.19 1.81 -7.74
CA LEU A 156 -9.01 0.72 -8.72
C LEU A 156 -8.51 1.24 -10.07
N ALA A 157 -9.04 2.36 -10.55
CA ALA A 157 -8.60 3.00 -11.80
C ALA A 157 -7.15 3.50 -11.73
N MET A 158 -6.70 3.96 -10.55
CA MET A 158 -5.31 4.35 -10.33
C MET A 158 -4.40 3.13 -10.19
N MET A 159 -4.84 2.10 -9.47
CA MET A 159 -4.06 0.86 -9.31
C MET A 159 -3.91 0.08 -10.61
N SER A 160 -4.88 0.13 -11.53
CA SER A 160 -4.75 -0.50 -12.85
C SER A 160 -3.67 0.18 -13.70
N ARG A 161 -3.57 1.51 -13.63
CA ARG A 161 -2.47 2.28 -14.24
C ARG A 161 -1.12 2.02 -13.55
N ALA A 162 -1.13 1.91 -12.22
CA ALA A 162 0.08 1.63 -11.44
C ALA A 162 0.59 0.19 -11.60
N LYS A 163 -0.27 -0.81 -11.90
CA LYS A 163 0.18 -2.19 -12.17
C LYS A 163 1.16 -2.31 -13.34
N GLN A 164 1.19 -1.33 -14.25
CA GLN A 164 2.18 -1.27 -15.33
C GLN A 164 3.55 -0.79 -14.85
N ARG A 165 3.67 -0.20 -13.66
CA ARG A 165 4.92 0.29 -13.07
C ARG A 165 5.05 -0.21 -11.64
N LYS A 166 5.87 -1.25 -11.44
CA LYS A 166 6.22 -1.71 -10.07
C LYS A 166 6.72 -0.51 -9.25
N GLN A 167 6.33 -0.47 -7.98
CA GLN A 167 6.82 0.58 -7.09
C GLN A 167 8.34 0.48 -7.00
N MET A 168 9.02 1.61 -6.99
CA MET A 168 10.47 1.62 -6.87
C MET A 168 10.88 1.84 -5.42
N LEU A 169 11.74 0.96 -4.90
CA LEU A 169 12.36 1.11 -3.60
C LEU A 169 13.81 1.57 -3.77
N THR A 170 14.12 2.76 -3.26
CA THR A 170 15.47 3.35 -3.31
C THR A 170 16.03 3.48 -1.89
N PRO A 171 16.74 2.45 -1.39
CA PRO A 171 17.32 2.52 -0.06
C PRO A 171 18.43 3.58 0.01
N GLN A 172 18.54 4.23 1.15
CA GLN A 172 19.55 5.29 1.36
C GLN A 172 20.86 4.72 1.90
N VAL A 173 20.75 3.64 2.69
CA VAL A 173 21.88 2.89 3.22
C VAL A 173 21.66 1.43 2.90
N PHE A 174 22.68 0.79 2.32
CA PHE A 174 22.62 -0.65 2.07
C PHE A 174 23.97 -1.34 2.22
N ALA A 175 23.91 -2.62 2.52
CA ALA A 175 25.07 -3.49 2.61
C ALA A 175 24.73 -4.86 2.04
N LEU A 176 25.60 -5.35 1.17
CA LEU A 176 25.50 -6.69 0.58
C LEU A 176 26.27 -7.67 1.45
N TYR A 177 25.63 -8.76 1.82
CA TYR A 177 26.20 -9.89 2.54
C TYR A 177 26.00 -11.17 1.72
N LYS A 178 26.71 -12.24 2.09
CA LYS A 178 26.54 -13.56 1.46
C LYS A 178 25.11 -14.09 1.58
N ASP A 179 24.46 -13.83 2.70
CA ASP A 179 23.12 -14.34 3.00
C ASP A 179 21.98 -13.44 2.48
N GLY A 180 22.32 -12.23 1.99
CA GLY A 180 21.33 -11.28 1.50
C GLY A 180 21.77 -9.83 1.47
N LEU A 181 20.84 -8.97 1.07
CA LEU A 181 21.00 -7.53 0.96
C LEU A 181 20.29 -6.83 2.13
N LEU A 182 21.06 -6.13 2.97
CA LEU A 182 20.54 -5.30 4.05
C LEU A 182 20.29 -3.88 3.53
N MET A 183 19.06 -3.38 3.61
CA MET A 183 18.62 -2.09 3.10
C MET A 183 17.85 -1.33 4.18
N ASP A 184 18.29 -0.16 4.60
CA ASP A 184 17.65 0.69 5.63
C ASP A 184 17.17 -0.13 6.85
N GLY A 185 18.00 -1.07 7.33
CA GLY A 185 17.70 -1.96 8.46
C GLY A 185 16.82 -3.18 8.14
N ARG A 186 16.57 -3.49 6.86
CA ARG A 186 15.76 -4.64 6.40
C ARG A 186 16.61 -5.62 5.61
N LEU A 187 16.64 -6.89 6.00
CA LEU A 187 17.37 -7.93 5.27
C LEU A 187 16.48 -8.59 4.22
N LEU A 188 16.85 -8.45 2.96
CA LEU A 188 16.28 -9.19 1.83
C LEU A 188 17.18 -10.38 1.52
N LYS A 189 16.64 -11.59 1.61
CA LYS A 189 17.33 -12.78 1.12
C LYS A 189 17.34 -12.75 -0.41
N LEU A 190 18.51 -12.96 -1.00
CA LEU A 190 18.66 -13.06 -2.44
C LEU A 190 18.18 -14.45 -2.88
N GLU A 191 17.15 -14.49 -3.71
CA GLU A 191 16.59 -15.73 -4.27
C GLU A 191 17.04 -15.91 -5.73
N LYS A 192 17.02 -17.16 -6.22
CA LYS A 192 17.50 -17.51 -7.57
C LYS A 192 16.63 -16.96 -8.71
N ASP A 193 15.42 -16.49 -8.43
CA ASP A 193 14.53 -15.84 -9.39
C ASP A 193 14.77 -14.34 -9.51
N MET A 194 15.71 -13.79 -8.73
CA MET A 194 16.12 -12.39 -8.80
C MET A 194 17.24 -12.22 -9.82
N CYS A 195 17.17 -11.15 -10.60
CA CYS A 195 18.24 -10.75 -11.51
C CYS A 195 18.53 -9.26 -11.34
N TYR A 196 19.71 -8.80 -11.76
CA TYR A 196 20.08 -7.39 -11.68
C TYR A 196 20.30 -6.77 -13.07
N LYS A 197 20.08 -5.47 -13.19
CA LYS A 197 20.36 -4.65 -14.38
C LYS A 197 21.23 -3.47 -13.99
N VAL A 198 22.36 -3.31 -14.67
CA VAL A 198 23.32 -2.22 -14.40
C VAL A 198 22.97 -1.00 -15.24
N ASN A 199 22.95 0.17 -14.62
CA ASN A 199 22.89 1.45 -15.32
C ASN A 199 24.04 2.33 -14.84
N SER A 200 25.19 2.19 -15.48
CA SER A 200 26.40 2.96 -15.14
C SER A 200 26.24 4.45 -15.39
N LYS A 201 25.43 4.86 -16.39
CA LYS A 201 25.19 6.29 -16.71
C LYS A 201 24.45 6.99 -15.58
N ARG A 202 23.41 6.35 -15.02
CA ARG A 202 22.59 6.87 -13.91
C ARG A 202 23.08 6.39 -12.53
N ARG A 203 24.23 5.70 -12.47
CA ARG A 203 24.92 5.27 -11.24
C ARG A 203 24.06 4.41 -10.31
N PHE A 204 23.34 3.44 -10.88
CA PHE A 204 22.56 2.49 -10.09
C PHE A 204 22.57 1.06 -10.65
N ILE A 205 22.24 0.11 -9.78
CA ILE A 205 21.88 -1.26 -10.13
C ILE A 205 20.45 -1.52 -9.71
N GLN A 206 19.63 -2.05 -10.62
CA GLN A 206 18.24 -2.41 -10.34
C GLN A 206 18.13 -3.91 -10.14
N ILE A 207 17.61 -4.35 -9.00
CA ILE A 207 17.27 -5.74 -8.73
C ILE A 207 15.80 -5.95 -9.06
N LEU A 208 15.54 -6.90 -9.94
CA LEU A 208 14.23 -7.28 -10.46
C LEU A 208 13.88 -8.67 -9.93
N SER A 209 12.65 -8.84 -9.44
CA SER A 209 12.12 -10.14 -9.04
C SER A 209 10.66 -10.26 -9.47
N PRO A 210 10.23 -11.39 -10.05
CA PRO A 210 8.82 -11.63 -10.36
C PRO A 210 7.95 -11.78 -9.10
N ARG A 211 8.54 -12.15 -7.95
CA ARG A 211 7.85 -12.35 -6.68
C ARG A 211 7.67 -11.06 -5.87
N LEU A 212 8.53 -10.07 -6.07
CA LEU A 212 8.45 -8.81 -5.35
C LEU A 212 7.46 -7.83 -6.04
N PRO A 213 6.58 -7.17 -5.27
CA PRO A 213 5.67 -6.15 -5.81
C PRO A 213 6.37 -4.81 -6.11
N TYR A 214 7.68 -4.72 -5.85
CA TYR A 214 8.51 -3.54 -6.05
C TYR A 214 9.84 -3.93 -6.70
N ASP A 215 10.43 -2.98 -7.42
CA ASP A 215 11.78 -3.06 -7.95
C ASP A 215 12.73 -2.32 -7.01
N ILE A 216 13.92 -2.87 -6.78
CA ILE A 216 14.88 -2.27 -5.86
C ILE A 216 15.97 -1.59 -6.67
N ARG A 217 16.22 -0.31 -6.44
CA ARG A 217 17.27 0.44 -7.12
C ARG A 217 18.35 0.87 -6.13
N LEU A 218 19.52 0.26 -6.25
CA LEU A 218 20.71 0.50 -5.43
C LEU A 218 21.60 1.52 -6.10
N TYR A 219 21.70 2.71 -5.52
CA TYR A 219 22.53 3.80 -6.03
C TYR A 219 23.93 3.75 -5.42
N THR A 220 24.96 3.81 -6.25
CA THR A 220 26.36 3.87 -5.78
C THR A 220 27.25 4.47 -6.86
N LEU A 221 28.35 5.11 -6.46
CA LEU A 221 29.37 5.57 -7.39
C LEU A 221 30.18 4.40 -7.98
N GLU A 222 30.27 3.27 -7.26
CA GLU A 222 31.07 2.10 -7.63
C GLU A 222 30.19 0.99 -8.26
N THR A 223 29.43 1.31 -9.32
CA THR A 223 28.47 0.35 -9.90
C THR A 223 29.11 -0.93 -10.44
N SER A 224 30.34 -0.86 -10.97
CA SER A 224 31.08 -2.03 -11.44
C SER A 224 31.40 -2.99 -10.30
N LYS A 225 31.96 -2.46 -9.21
CA LYS A 225 32.32 -3.25 -8.03
C LYS A 225 31.10 -3.90 -7.37
N LEU A 226 29.97 -3.18 -7.27
CA LEU A 226 28.73 -3.76 -6.77
C LEU A 226 28.22 -4.89 -7.68
N ALA A 227 28.30 -4.73 -9.01
CA ALA A 227 27.91 -5.77 -9.95
C ALA A 227 28.76 -7.03 -9.81
N ASP A 228 30.08 -6.87 -9.66
CA ASP A 228 30.99 -8.01 -9.46
C ASP A 228 30.69 -8.73 -8.15
N ARG A 229 30.45 -8.00 -7.06
CA ARG A 229 30.02 -8.58 -5.78
C ARG A 229 28.68 -9.29 -5.88
N LEU A 230 27.71 -8.77 -6.63
CA LEU A 230 26.42 -9.43 -6.85
C LEU A 230 26.57 -10.76 -7.61
N ARG A 231 27.49 -10.84 -8.58
CA ARG A 231 27.82 -12.11 -9.25
C ARG A 231 28.45 -13.12 -8.29
N GLU A 232 29.32 -12.68 -7.39
CA GLU A 232 29.92 -13.55 -6.35
C GLU A 232 28.86 -14.18 -5.43
N VAL A 233 27.74 -13.49 -5.17
CA VAL A 233 26.63 -14.03 -4.37
C VAL A 233 25.65 -14.87 -5.19
N GLY A 234 25.94 -15.13 -6.47
CA GLY A 234 25.15 -15.99 -7.33
C GLY A 234 23.94 -15.32 -8.00
N LEU A 235 23.87 -13.98 -7.99
CA LEU A 235 22.90 -13.25 -8.81
C LEU A 235 23.42 -13.08 -10.24
N TYR A 236 22.53 -13.22 -11.22
CA TYR A 236 22.85 -13.04 -12.63
C TYR A 236 22.28 -11.74 -13.19
N GLU A 237 22.92 -11.24 -14.24
CA GLU A 237 22.44 -10.09 -14.99
C GLU A 237 21.20 -10.49 -15.81
N CYS A 238 20.14 -9.67 -15.75
CA CYS A 238 18.92 -9.96 -16.48
C CYS A 238 19.20 -10.02 -17.99
N ARG A 239 18.76 -11.09 -18.67
CA ARG A 239 18.81 -11.16 -20.14
C ARG A 239 17.95 -10.03 -20.70
N ALA A 240 18.54 -9.26 -21.62
CA ALA A 240 17.90 -8.14 -22.31
C ALA A 240 16.71 -8.59 -23.15
#